data_AF-A0A8X6HRE4-F1
#
_entry.id   AF-A0A8X6HRE4-F1
#
_cell.length_a   1.000
_cell.length_b   1.000
_cell.length_c   1.000
_cell.angle_alpha   90.00
_cell.angle_beta   90.00
_cell.angle_gamma   90.00
#
_symmetry.space_group_name_H-M   'P 1'
#
loop_
_entity.id
_entity.type
_entity.pdbx_description
1 polymer ?
#
loop_
_entity_poly.entity_id
_entity_poly.type
_entity_poly.pdbx_seq_one_letter_code
_entity_poly.pdbx_strand_id
1 'polypeptide(L)'
;MSLYKNLVTSESVAAGHPDKVADQISDAILDEYLFTDPFARAAIETLVTKDNVIIAGEVFGPNIKNSRIESIVRNTIKDIGYKHDGFHWRKVKVNILLHEQSNDIAIGLDQGAGDQGIMYGYATTETENLMPAPIFYAHSILKNIMSAVKEAKLGPDAKSQITLAYENNLPVRAESIIVSIQHPEDLDQSKVKEIIYPYIVSSLPEGWMCPEENLLVNPTGRFVIGGPVSDCGLTGRKIMVDTYGGYIPHGGGAFSGKDATKVDRSAAYMARYLAKNIVFAGLAERCLVQLSYAIGVSKPTSFYIDTFGANKVEERVIKKFIENNIDLSTKGIIKHLSLNHPIYKRTACYGHFGKQSERDGGFSWESMNLSADLCREFNIEAKFNDVEIMNKLICVAVGTFATRDYYSKHFADCGLSDSHKKSRSCSAFTNFFVRIAYHNSVAEGLAASYPCFCIYQIVVCHIVKSKTTADNKYQKWIDLFSSDEANTMIDDVTSIMNNLYKKIQ
;
A
#
# COMPACT_ATOMS: atom_id res chain seq x y z
N MET A 1 10.02 -16.48 25.52
CA MET A 1 10.62 -17.70 24.95
C MET A 1 11.81 -17.30 24.09
N SER A 2 13.05 -17.57 24.54
CA SER A 2 14.23 -17.46 23.69
C SER A 2 14.41 -18.80 22.96
N LEU A 3 13.79 -18.93 21.78
CA LEU A 3 14.19 -19.97 20.85
C LEU A 3 15.48 -19.47 20.21
N TYR A 4 16.61 -20.09 20.51
CA TYR A 4 17.81 -19.98 19.67
C TYR A 4 17.40 -20.47 18.28
N LYS A 5 17.07 -19.52 17.40
CA LYS A 5 16.74 -19.81 16.00
C LYS A 5 18.07 -20.01 15.29
N ASN A 6 18.43 -21.25 15.00
CA ASN A 6 19.58 -21.52 14.12
C ASN A 6 19.16 -21.48 12.65
N LEU A 7 17.93 -21.94 12.37
CA LEU A 7 17.32 -21.96 11.04
C LEU A 7 15.85 -21.54 11.15
N VAL A 8 15.39 -20.68 10.25
CA VAL A 8 13.98 -20.25 10.17
C VAL A 8 13.53 -20.32 8.73
N THR A 9 12.36 -20.92 8.52
CA THR A 9 11.78 -21.12 7.20
C THR A 9 10.49 -20.35 7.05
N SER A 10 10.30 -19.68 5.91
CA SER A 10 9.02 -19.17 5.45
C SER A 10 8.82 -19.50 3.98
N GLU A 11 7.57 -19.45 3.55
CA GLU A 11 7.17 -19.69 2.17
C GLU A 11 6.28 -18.57 1.63
N SER A 12 6.18 -18.51 0.30
CA SER A 12 5.24 -17.66 -0.41
C SER A 12 4.69 -18.35 -1.64
N VAL A 13 3.62 -17.78 -2.19
CA VAL A 13 2.98 -18.24 -3.43
C VAL A 13 2.65 -17.04 -4.32
N ALA A 14 2.71 -17.25 -5.63
CA ALA A 14 2.49 -16.20 -6.62
C ALA A 14 1.00 -15.89 -6.81
N ALA A 15 0.71 -14.82 -7.54
CA ALA A 15 -0.66 -14.39 -7.82
C ALA A 15 -1.49 -15.44 -8.59
N GLY A 16 -0.87 -16.40 -9.27
CA GLY A 16 -1.59 -17.51 -9.91
C GLY A 16 -2.01 -18.63 -8.97
N HIS A 17 -1.40 -18.76 -7.79
CA HIS A 17 -1.76 -19.84 -6.88
C HIS A 17 -3.27 -19.83 -6.60
N PRO A 18 -4.00 -20.98 -6.65
CA PRO A 18 -5.47 -21.00 -6.58
C PRO A 18 -6.06 -20.22 -5.39
N ASP A 19 -5.51 -20.42 -4.19
CA ASP A 19 -5.93 -19.65 -3.01
C ASP A 19 -5.72 -18.13 -3.20
N LYS A 20 -4.65 -17.71 -3.87
CA LYS A 20 -4.40 -16.30 -4.17
C LYS A 20 -5.25 -15.76 -5.30
N VAL A 21 -5.68 -16.60 -6.25
CA VAL A 21 -6.72 -16.23 -7.21
C VAL A 21 -8.02 -15.92 -6.47
N ALA A 22 -8.41 -16.77 -5.51
CA ALA A 22 -9.59 -16.56 -4.69
C ALA A 22 -9.51 -15.27 -3.84
N ASP A 23 -8.39 -15.04 -3.15
CA ASP A 23 -8.15 -13.81 -2.38
C ASP A 23 -8.26 -12.54 -3.26
N GLN A 24 -7.63 -12.55 -4.44
CA GLN A 24 -7.68 -11.43 -5.38
C GLN A 24 -9.08 -11.16 -5.92
N ILE A 25 -9.86 -12.21 -6.21
CA ILE A 25 -11.25 -12.05 -6.66
C ILE A 25 -12.10 -11.46 -5.54
N SER A 26 -12.00 -12.01 -4.32
CA SER A 26 -12.71 -11.50 -3.14
C SER A 26 -12.43 -10.02 -2.89
N ASP A 27 -11.16 -9.61 -2.90
CA ASP A 27 -10.81 -8.20 -2.69
C ASP A 27 -11.13 -7.30 -3.89
N ALA A 28 -11.10 -7.82 -5.12
CA ALA A 28 -11.52 -7.03 -6.30
C ALA A 28 -13.02 -6.70 -6.27
N ILE A 29 -13.84 -7.64 -5.79
CA ILE A 29 -15.28 -7.41 -5.61
C ILE A 29 -15.51 -6.45 -4.44
N LEU A 30 -14.80 -6.62 -3.32
CA LEU A 30 -14.85 -5.67 -2.19
C LEU A 30 -14.51 -4.24 -2.64
N ASP A 31 -13.45 -4.07 -3.43
CA ASP A 31 -13.06 -2.76 -3.96
C ASP A 31 -14.16 -2.14 -4.81
N GLU A 32 -14.92 -2.92 -5.59
CA GLU A 32 -16.08 -2.40 -6.35
C GLU A 32 -17.21 -1.91 -5.43
N TYR A 33 -17.51 -2.65 -4.36
CA TYR A 33 -18.48 -2.21 -3.36
C TYR A 33 -18.05 -0.90 -2.70
N LEU A 34 -16.79 -0.81 -2.25
CA LEU A 34 -16.26 0.38 -1.58
C LEU A 34 -16.07 1.58 -2.50
N PHE A 35 -15.78 1.34 -3.79
CA PHE A 35 -15.73 2.39 -4.79
C PHE A 35 -17.12 3.03 -4.98
N THR A 36 -18.18 2.22 -4.93
CA THR A 36 -19.55 2.69 -5.12
C THR A 36 -20.14 3.30 -3.85
N ASP A 37 -19.86 2.69 -2.69
CA ASP A 37 -20.25 3.17 -1.37
C ASP A 37 -19.13 2.91 -0.35
N PRO A 38 -18.44 3.95 0.15
CA PRO A 38 -17.39 3.82 1.15
C PRO A 38 -17.82 3.16 2.47
N PHE A 39 -19.13 3.07 2.75
CA PHE A 39 -19.68 2.43 3.94
C PHE A 39 -20.21 1.02 3.67
N ALA A 40 -20.03 0.50 2.45
CA ALA A 40 -20.40 -0.86 2.13
C ALA A 40 -19.70 -1.86 3.07
N ARG A 41 -20.44 -2.89 3.45
CA ARG A 41 -19.95 -3.98 4.28
C ARG A 41 -19.96 -5.25 3.45
N ALA A 42 -18.94 -6.07 3.61
CA ALA A 42 -18.80 -7.29 2.84
C ALA A 42 -18.00 -8.35 3.61
N ALA A 43 -18.39 -9.59 3.40
CA ALA A 43 -17.64 -10.80 3.72
C ALA A 43 -17.74 -11.72 2.48
N ILE A 44 -16.89 -11.46 1.49
CA ILE A 44 -16.93 -12.13 0.18
C ILE A 44 -15.95 -13.30 0.16
N GLU A 45 -16.49 -14.50 0.04
CA GLU A 45 -15.72 -15.73 -0.06
C GLU A 45 -15.69 -16.25 -1.50
N THR A 46 -14.53 -16.66 -1.97
CA THR A 46 -14.34 -17.19 -3.31
C THR A 46 -13.77 -18.61 -3.24
N LEU A 47 -14.37 -19.52 -4.00
CA LEU A 47 -13.81 -20.83 -4.31
C LEU A 47 -13.49 -20.89 -5.80
N VAL A 48 -12.26 -21.30 -6.13
CA VAL A 48 -11.83 -21.55 -7.51
C VAL A 48 -11.45 -23.01 -7.69
N THR A 49 -11.89 -23.61 -8.79
CA THR A 49 -11.52 -24.97 -9.17
C THR A 49 -11.63 -25.12 -10.68
N LYS A 50 -11.40 -26.32 -11.20
CA LYS A 50 -11.48 -26.60 -12.63
C LYS A 50 -12.82 -26.13 -13.20
N ASP A 51 -12.73 -25.30 -14.23
CA ASP A 51 -13.81 -24.66 -14.98
C ASP A 51 -14.74 -23.73 -14.20
N ASN A 52 -14.54 -23.53 -12.90
CA ASN A 52 -15.52 -22.88 -12.03
C ASN A 52 -14.90 -21.85 -11.07
N VAL A 53 -15.61 -20.74 -10.92
CA VAL A 53 -15.48 -19.78 -9.82
C VAL A 53 -16.83 -19.71 -9.12
N ILE A 54 -16.83 -19.89 -7.81
CA ILE A 54 -18.02 -19.77 -6.96
C ILE A 54 -17.75 -18.63 -5.98
N ILE A 55 -18.65 -17.66 -5.94
CA ILE A 55 -18.57 -16.50 -5.04
C ILE A 55 -19.78 -16.57 -4.14
N ALA A 56 -19.55 -16.52 -2.83
CA ALA A 56 -20.58 -16.58 -1.81
C ALA A 56 -20.27 -15.60 -0.67
N GLY A 57 -21.19 -15.51 0.30
CA GLY A 57 -21.08 -14.65 1.46
C GLY A 57 -22.04 -13.47 1.42
N GLU A 58 -21.80 -12.49 2.29
CA GLU A 58 -22.75 -11.44 2.61
C GLU A 58 -22.23 -10.06 2.18
N VAL A 59 -23.14 -9.24 1.67
CA VAL A 59 -22.87 -7.85 1.32
C VAL A 59 -23.99 -6.95 1.86
N PHE A 60 -23.63 -5.74 2.27
CA PHE A 60 -24.56 -4.67 2.61
C PHE A 60 -24.07 -3.41 1.92
N GLY A 61 -24.90 -2.84 1.05
CA GLY A 61 -24.52 -1.68 0.26
C GLY A 61 -25.21 -1.66 -1.10
N PRO A 62 -24.61 -1.04 -2.12
CA PRO A 62 -25.24 -0.82 -3.40
C PRO A 62 -25.55 -2.14 -4.12
N ASN A 63 -26.64 -2.15 -4.89
CA ASN A 63 -26.99 -3.28 -5.74
C ASN A 63 -26.07 -3.32 -6.97
N ILE A 64 -24.99 -4.11 -6.89
CA ILE A 64 -24.08 -4.37 -8.00
C ILE A 64 -24.62 -5.54 -8.83
N LYS A 65 -24.83 -5.30 -10.13
CA LYS A 65 -25.34 -6.33 -11.05
C LYS A 65 -24.36 -7.51 -11.17
N ASN A 66 -24.89 -8.74 -11.20
CA ASN A 66 -24.08 -9.95 -11.39
C ASN A 66 -23.18 -9.91 -12.64
N SER A 67 -23.62 -9.27 -13.73
CA SER A 67 -22.79 -9.09 -14.94
C SER A 67 -21.54 -8.23 -14.71
N ARG A 68 -21.59 -7.27 -13.78
CA ARG A 68 -20.43 -6.46 -13.36
C ARG A 68 -19.47 -7.30 -12.53
N ILE A 69 -19.97 -8.07 -11.57
CA ILE A 69 -19.17 -8.99 -10.75
C ILE A 69 -18.48 -10.03 -11.64
N GLU A 70 -19.21 -10.63 -12.58
CA GLU A 70 -18.63 -11.56 -13.54
C GLU A 70 -17.50 -10.90 -14.35
N SER A 71 -17.67 -9.65 -14.80
CA SER A 71 -16.62 -8.91 -15.50
C SER A 71 -15.37 -8.71 -14.62
N ILE A 72 -15.54 -8.37 -13.34
CA ILE A 72 -14.43 -8.21 -12.37
C ILE A 72 -13.67 -9.53 -12.19
N VAL A 73 -14.38 -10.65 -12.05
CA VAL A 73 -13.79 -11.99 -11.94
C VAL A 73 -12.97 -12.31 -13.19
N ARG A 74 -13.57 -12.15 -14.37
CA ARG A 74 -12.90 -12.45 -15.64
C ARG A 74 -11.68 -11.56 -15.86
N ASN A 75 -11.76 -10.27 -15.55
CA ASN A 75 -10.64 -9.35 -15.64
C ASN A 75 -9.53 -9.73 -14.66
N THR A 76 -9.86 -10.08 -13.42
CA THR A 76 -8.87 -10.52 -12.42
C THR A 76 -8.14 -11.78 -12.88
N ILE A 77 -8.85 -12.79 -13.40
CA ILE A 77 -8.25 -14.02 -13.95
C ILE A 77 -7.37 -13.70 -15.17
N LYS A 78 -7.81 -12.77 -16.02
CA LYS A 78 -7.05 -12.30 -17.19
C LYS A 78 -5.76 -11.60 -16.80
N ASP A 79 -5.81 -10.70 -15.81
CA ASP A 79 -4.65 -9.93 -15.31
C ASP A 79 -3.58 -10.86 -14.71
N ILE A 80 -4.02 -11.92 -14.01
CA ILE A 80 -3.15 -12.97 -13.48
C ILE A 80 -2.47 -13.76 -14.61
N GLY A 81 -3.12 -13.89 -15.78
CA GLY A 81 -2.56 -14.55 -16.97
C GLY A 81 -3.19 -15.91 -17.31
N TYR A 82 -4.30 -16.28 -16.67
CA TYR A 82 -4.94 -17.59 -16.88
C TYR A 82 -5.72 -17.67 -18.21
N LYS A 83 -5.15 -18.43 -19.15
CA LYS A 83 -5.68 -18.65 -20.50
C LYS A 83 -5.72 -20.13 -20.92
N HIS A 84 -5.50 -21.05 -19.99
CA HIS A 84 -5.42 -22.49 -20.26
C HIS A 84 -6.80 -23.14 -20.23
N ASP A 85 -6.98 -24.21 -21.00
CA ASP A 85 -8.19 -25.03 -20.89
C ASP A 85 -8.30 -25.61 -19.47
N GLY A 86 -9.52 -25.67 -18.94
CA GLY A 86 -9.77 -25.97 -17.53
C GLY A 86 -9.78 -24.74 -16.62
N PHE A 87 -9.14 -23.62 -16.99
CA PHE A 87 -9.25 -22.35 -16.24
C PHE A 87 -8.86 -21.15 -17.13
N HIS A 88 -9.76 -20.77 -18.03
CA HIS A 88 -9.56 -19.64 -18.95
C HIS A 88 -10.56 -18.53 -18.62
N TRP A 89 -10.06 -17.29 -18.48
CA TRP A 89 -10.89 -16.11 -18.17
C TRP A 89 -12.13 -15.89 -19.06
N ARG A 90 -12.14 -16.37 -20.33
CA ARG A 90 -13.30 -16.27 -21.25
C ARG A 90 -14.31 -17.40 -21.07
N LYS A 91 -13.86 -18.59 -20.65
CA LYS A 91 -14.66 -19.82 -20.65
C LYS A 91 -15.12 -20.23 -19.26
N VAL A 92 -14.45 -19.75 -18.22
CA VAL A 92 -14.75 -20.11 -16.82
C VAL A 92 -16.21 -19.79 -16.50
N LYS A 93 -16.86 -20.69 -15.76
CA LYS A 93 -18.22 -20.51 -15.25
C LYS A 93 -18.15 -19.75 -13.94
N VAL A 94 -18.90 -18.66 -13.83
CA VAL A 94 -18.94 -17.82 -12.63
C VAL A 94 -20.30 -17.98 -11.98
N ASN A 95 -20.32 -18.53 -10.78
CA ASN A 95 -21.54 -18.74 -9.98
C ASN A 95 -21.54 -17.70 -8.85
N ILE A 96 -22.50 -16.79 -8.84
CA ILE A 96 -22.61 -15.71 -7.87
C ILE A 96 -23.76 -16.01 -6.93
N LEU A 97 -23.42 -16.26 -5.66
CA LEU A 97 -24.32 -16.62 -4.57
C LEU A 97 -24.23 -15.59 -3.42
N LEU A 98 -23.86 -14.35 -3.73
CA LEU A 98 -23.87 -13.24 -2.78
C LEU A 98 -25.30 -12.91 -2.38
N HIS A 99 -25.51 -12.65 -1.10
CA HIS A 99 -26.81 -12.26 -0.56
C HIS A 99 -26.66 -11.09 0.42
N GLU A 100 -27.78 -10.44 0.73
CA GLU A 100 -27.78 -9.32 1.66
C GLU A 100 -27.48 -9.79 3.10
N GLN A 101 -26.63 -9.05 3.81
CA GLN A 101 -26.34 -9.33 5.22
C GLN A 101 -27.61 -9.15 6.08
N SER A 102 -27.83 -10.01 7.08
CA SER A 102 -29.02 -9.91 7.93
C SER A 102 -29.06 -8.60 8.74
N ASN A 103 -30.26 -8.04 8.91
CA ASN A 103 -30.48 -6.80 9.66
C ASN A 103 -30.06 -6.89 11.13
N ASP A 104 -30.17 -8.07 11.76
CA ASP A 104 -29.78 -8.27 13.16
C ASP A 104 -28.25 -8.12 13.37
N ILE A 105 -27.45 -8.55 12.38
CA ILE A 105 -25.99 -8.36 12.38
C ILE A 105 -25.63 -6.91 12.02
N ALA A 106 -26.39 -6.29 11.12
CA ALA A 106 -26.16 -4.90 10.71
C ALA A 106 -26.27 -3.89 11.87
N ILE A 107 -27.19 -4.10 12.82
CA ILE A 107 -27.39 -3.24 14.00
C ILE A 107 -26.23 -3.37 15.02
N GLY A 108 -25.71 -4.59 15.24
CA GLY A 108 -24.61 -4.83 16.19
C GLY A 108 -23.27 -4.22 15.76
N LEU A 109 -23.02 -4.16 14.46
CA LEU A 109 -21.79 -3.62 13.85
C LEU A 109 -21.61 -2.11 14.09
N ASP A 110 -22.70 -1.36 14.29
CA ASP A 110 -22.61 0.08 14.58
C ASP A 110 -22.20 0.38 16.03
N GLN A 111 -22.22 -0.63 16.91
CA GLN A 111 -21.93 -0.51 18.34
C GLN A 111 -20.52 -1.01 18.72
N GLY A 112 -19.87 -1.85 17.91
CA GLY A 112 -18.54 -2.37 18.20
C GLY A 112 -17.98 -3.36 17.18
N ALA A 113 -17.13 -4.29 17.61
CA ALA A 113 -16.59 -5.32 16.72
C ALA A 113 -17.70 -6.25 16.22
N GLY A 114 -17.66 -6.58 14.92
CA GLY A 114 -18.63 -7.49 14.29
C GLY A 114 -18.50 -8.94 14.68
N ASP A 115 -17.33 -9.32 15.22
CA ASP A 115 -17.02 -10.65 15.72
C ASP A 115 -15.99 -10.53 16.86
N GLN A 116 -15.85 -11.59 17.65
CA GLN A 116 -14.70 -11.75 18.52
C GLN A 116 -13.45 -12.05 17.70
N GLY A 117 -12.28 -11.63 18.17
CA GLY A 117 -11.05 -11.95 17.44
C GLY A 117 -9.79 -11.57 18.20
N ILE A 118 -8.68 -12.17 17.77
CA ILE A 118 -7.32 -11.91 18.25
C ILE A 118 -6.51 -11.50 17.02
N MET A 119 -5.70 -10.46 17.15
CA MET A 119 -4.90 -9.95 16.04
C MET A 119 -3.50 -9.67 16.53
N TYR A 120 -2.52 -10.01 15.69
CA TYR A 120 -1.12 -9.78 15.96
C TYR A 120 -0.51 -8.86 14.90
N GLY A 121 0.33 -7.96 15.38
CA GLY A 121 1.18 -7.08 14.58
C GLY A 121 2.63 -7.30 14.96
N TYR A 122 3.52 -7.25 13.98
CA TYR A 122 4.95 -7.44 14.24
C TYR A 122 5.80 -6.50 13.40
N ALA A 123 6.93 -6.12 13.94
CA ALA A 123 8.01 -5.46 13.21
C ALA A 123 9.37 -5.86 13.80
N THR A 124 10.40 -5.84 12.95
CA THR A 124 11.78 -6.09 13.35
C THR A 124 12.75 -5.40 12.40
N THR A 125 13.93 -5.02 12.88
CA THR A 125 14.98 -4.38 12.08
C THR A 125 15.75 -5.34 11.15
N GLU A 126 15.36 -6.62 11.04
CA GLU A 126 16.02 -7.60 10.16
C GLU A 126 15.98 -7.20 8.67
N THR A 127 15.04 -6.36 8.25
CA THR A 127 14.92 -5.87 6.86
C THR A 127 14.54 -4.39 6.83
N GLU A 128 14.80 -3.73 5.70
CA GLU A 128 14.51 -2.30 5.51
C GLU A 128 13.01 -1.96 5.64
N ASN A 129 12.12 -2.90 5.29
CA ASN A 129 10.67 -2.75 5.41
C ASN A 129 10.14 -3.11 6.81
N LEU A 130 11.04 -3.36 7.76
CA LEU A 130 10.75 -3.77 9.13
C LEU A 130 9.95 -5.09 9.22
N MET A 131 10.25 -6.05 8.35
CA MET A 131 9.63 -7.37 8.29
C MET A 131 10.61 -8.47 8.71
N PRO A 132 10.13 -9.65 9.17
CA PRO A 132 11.00 -10.82 9.34
C PRO A 132 11.65 -11.19 8.00
N ALA A 133 12.95 -11.43 8.00
CA ALA A 133 13.70 -11.70 6.77
C ALA A 133 13.17 -12.91 5.95
N PRO A 134 12.78 -14.05 6.55
CA PRO A 134 12.38 -15.23 5.77
C PRO A 134 11.17 -14.98 4.87
N ILE A 135 10.09 -14.39 5.41
CA ILE A 135 8.89 -14.08 4.63
C ILE A 135 9.13 -12.95 3.64
N PHE A 136 9.93 -11.95 4.02
CA PHE A 136 10.32 -10.86 3.13
C PHE A 136 11.01 -11.40 1.88
N TYR A 137 12.04 -12.24 2.04
CA TYR A 137 12.78 -12.82 0.92
C TYR A 137 11.97 -13.86 0.14
N ALA A 138 11.10 -14.64 0.79
CA ALA A 138 10.17 -15.53 0.08
C ALA A 138 9.26 -14.74 -0.88
N HIS A 139 8.71 -13.61 -0.44
CA HIS A 139 7.93 -12.70 -1.30
C HIS A 139 8.78 -12.08 -2.40
N SER A 140 9.97 -11.57 -2.08
CA SER A 140 10.85 -10.90 -3.04
C SER A 140 11.30 -11.83 -4.16
N ILE A 141 11.63 -13.08 -3.84
CA ILE A 141 11.97 -14.12 -4.84
C ILE A 141 10.84 -14.28 -5.85
N LEU A 142 9.60 -14.46 -5.39
CA LEU A 142 8.48 -14.60 -6.33
C LEU A 142 8.19 -13.30 -7.07
N LYS A 143 8.19 -12.14 -6.42
CA LYS A 143 7.99 -10.87 -7.14
C LYS A 143 8.99 -10.68 -8.27
N ASN A 144 10.26 -10.98 -8.03
CA ASN A 144 11.33 -10.87 -9.03
C ASN A 144 11.15 -11.91 -10.14
N ILE A 145 10.91 -13.18 -9.81
CA ILE A 145 10.67 -14.24 -10.81
C ILE A 145 9.43 -13.93 -11.65
N MET A 146 8.34 -13.47 -11.03
CA MET A 146 7.10 -13.17 -11.73
C MET A 146 7.23 -11.97 -12.67
N SER A 147 8.27 -11.13 -12.53
CA SER A 147 8.61 -10.13 -13.54
C SER A 147 9.16 -10.76 -14.82
N ALA A 148 9.87 -11.88 -14.72
CA ALA A 148 10.43 -12.64 -15.83
C ALA A 148 9.37 -13.44 -16.61
N VAL A 149 8.25 -13.80 -15.96
CA VAL A 149 7.14 -14.59 -16.56
C VAL A 149 6.64 -14.00 -17.87
N LYS A 150 6.62 -12.66 -17.99
CA LYS A 150 6.16 -11.98 -19.21
C LYS A 150 7.07 -12.22 -20.41
N GLU A 151 8.38 -12.31 -20.20
CA GLU A 151 9.38 -12.47 -21.25
C GLU A 151 9.71 -13.95 -21.51
N ALA A 152 9.79 -14.74 -20.44
CA ALA A 152 10.19 -16.15 -20.48
C ALA A 152 9.02 -17.15 -20.70
N LYS A 153 7.80 -16.65 -20.90
CA LYS A 153 6.57 -17.46 -21.11
C LYS A 153 6.31 -18.50 -19.99
N LEU A 154 6.78 -18.24 -18.77
CA LEU A 154 6.46 -19.07 -17.62
C LEU A 154 4.96 -18.96 -17.27
N GLY A 155 4.47 -19.87 -16.43
CA GLY A 155 3.08 -19.88 -15.99
C GLY A 155 2.83 -18.98 -14.77
N PRO A 156 1.56 -18.66 -14.48
CA PRO A 156 1.19 -17.78 -13.37
C PRO A 156 1.31 -18.42 -11.97
N ASP A 157 1.27 -19.76 -11.88
CA ASP A 157 1.35 -20.48 -10.60
C ASP A 157 2.82 -20.72 -10.20
N ALA A 158 3.20 -20.26 -9.02
CA ALA A 158 4.54 -20.45 -8.48
C ALA A 158 4.54 -20.41 -6.94
N LYS A 159 5.55 -21.05 -6.34
CA LYS A 159 5.78 -21.17 -4.90
C LYS A 159 7.26 -20.96 -4.62
N SER A 160 7.58 -20.26 -3.53
CA SER A 160 8.94 -20.13 -3.01
C SER A 160 8.97 -20.55 -1.56
N GLN A 161 10.08 -21.13 -1.13
CA GLN A 161 10.38 -21.38 0.27
C GLN A 161 11.86 -21.05 0.48
N ILE A 162 12.15 -20.36 1.58
CA ILE A 162 13.52 -20.02 1.95
C ILE A 162 13.74 -20.37 3.41
N THR A 163 14.87 -21.02 3.68
CA THR A 163 15.38 -21.23 5.03
C THR A 163 16.58 -20.33 5.23
N LEU A 164 16.53 -19.47 6.24
CA LEU A 164 17.64 -18.59 6.61
C LEU A 164 18.35 -19.11 7.85
N ALA A 165 19.68 -19.03 7.83
CA ALA A 165 20.51 -19.21 9.00
C ALA A 165 20.59 -17.92 9.81
N TYR A 166 20.59 -18.07 11.13
CA TYR A 166 20.62 -16.98 12.09
C TYR A 166 21.79 -17.12 13.06
N GLU A 167 22.51 -16.02 13.28
CA GLU A 167 23.56 -15.91 14.30
C GLU A 167 23.26 -14.70 15.18
N ASN A 168 23.30 -14.86 16.51
CA ASN A 168 22.96 -13.80 17.46
C ASN A 168 21.58 -13.14 17.19
N ASN A 169 20.60 -13.94 16.75
CA ASN A 169 19.26 -13.49 16.33
C ASN A 169 19.19 -12.61 15.09
N LEU A 170 20.27 -12.51 14.30
CA LEU A 170 20.28 -11.81 13.02
C LEU A 170 20.40 -12.82 11.87
N PRO A 171 19.65 -12.64 10.77
CA PRO A 171 19.80 -13.46 9.58
C PRO A 171 21.15 -13.19 8.92
N VAL A 172 21.87 -14.25 8.53
CA VAL A 172 23.22 -14.13 7.97
C VAL A 172 23.37 -14.66 6.55
N ARG A 173 22.59 -15.68 6.15
CA ARG A 173 22.58 -16.26 4.79
C ARG A 173 21.38 -17.18 4.58
N ALA A 174 21.09 -17.51 3.32
CA ALA A 174 20.21 -18.61 2.99
C ALA A 174 20.91 -19.96 3.22
N GLU A 175 20.23 -20.87 3.89
CA GLU A 175 20.62 -22.27 4.04
C GLU A 175 20.08 -23.11 2.88
N SER A 176 18.83 -22.87 2.50
CA SER A 176 18.18 -23.54 1.36
C SER A 176 17.11 -22.66 0.72
N ILE A 177 16.93 -22.85 -0.58
CA ILE A 177 15.90 -22.16 -1.37
C ILE A 177 15.20 -23.19 -2.24
N ILE A 178 13.87 -23.19 -2.20
CA ILE A 178 13.03 -24.02 -3.05
C ILE A 178 12.16 -23.10 -3.88
N VAL A 179 12.14 -23.30 -5.19
CA VAL A 179 11.21 -22.63 -6.09
C VAL A 179 10.49 -23.68 -6.94
N SER A 180 9.16 -23.63 -6.95
CA SER A 180 8.34 -24.41 -7.87
C SER A 180 7.54 -23.45 -8.74
N ILE A 181 7.73 -23.48 -10.05
CA ILE A 181 7.07 -22.58 -10.99
C ILE A 181 6.51 -23.33 -12.19
N GLN A 182 5.28 -22.96 -12.55
CA GLN A 182 4.63 -23.46 -13.73
C GLN A 182 5.41 -23.06 -14.98
N HIS A 183 5.56 -23.98 -15.93
CA HIS A 183 6.32 -23.74 -17.16
C HIS A 183 5.72 -24.48 -18.37
N PRO A 184 5.98 -24.00 -19.59
CA PRO A 184 5.67 -24.73 -20.82
C PRO A 184 6.28 -26.13 -20.88
N GLU A 185 5.65 -27.05 -21.63
CA GLU A 185 6.10 -28.44 -21.78
C GLU A 185 7.45 -28.60 -22.49
N ASP A 186 7.83 -27.62 -23.31
CA ASP A 186 9.09 -27.58 -24.05
C ASP A 186 10.29 -27.07 -23.21
N LEU A 187 10.07 -26.61 -21.97
CA LEU A 187 11.15 -26.26 -21.05
C LEU A 187 11.44 -27.41 -20.08
N ASP A 188 12.70 -27.84 -20.04
CA ASP A 188 13.16 -28.75 -19.00
C ASP A 188 13.52 -28.00 -17.70
N GLN A 189 13.74 -28.78 -16.63
CA GLN A 189 14.06 -28.25 -15.30
C GLN A 189 15.33 -27.39 -15.29
N SER A 190 16.36 -27.80 -16.05
CA SER A 190 17.64 -27.09 -16.13
C SER A 190 17.46 -25.71 -16.74
N LYS A 191 16.68 -25.60 -17.83
CA LYS A 191 16.39 -24.33 -18.48
C LYS A 191 15.52 -23.43 -17.61
N VAL A 192 14.54 -24.00 -16.89
CA VAL A 192 13.76 -23.25 -15.90
C VAL A 192 14.68 -22.69 -14.82
N LYS A 193 15.61 -23.49 -14.27
CA LYS A 193 16.60 -23.04 -13.27
C LYS A 193 17.44 -21.90 -13.84
N GLU A 194 17.98 -22.04 -15.04
CA GLU A 194 18.78 -21.00 -15.71
C GLU A 194 18.03 -19.67 -15.85
N ILE A 195 16.75 -19.73 -16.26
CA ILE A 195 15.90 -18.55 -16.46
C ILE A 195 15.66 -17.82 -15.13
N ILE A 196 15.35 -18.53 -14.05
CA ILE A 196 14.93 -17.90 -12.79
C ILE A 196 16.10 -17.56 -11.87
N TYR A 197 17.26 -18.19 -12.04
CA TYR A 197 18.41 -18.05 -11.15
C TYR A 197 18.84 -16.58 -10.91
N PRO A 198 18.99 -15.74 -11.95
CA PRO A 198 19.39 -14.33 -11.75
C PRO A 198 18.41 -13.56 -10.85
N TYR A 199 17.11 -13.88 -10.93
CA TYR A 199 16.06 -13.23 -10.15
C TYR A 199 16.03 -13.70 -8.70
N ILE A 200 16.43 -14.95 -8.44
CA ILE A 200 16.60 -15.47 -7.07
C ILE A 200 17.80 -14.76 -6.40
N VAL A 201 18.93 -14.69 -7.11
CA VAL A 201 20.14 -14.03 -6.61
C VAL A 201 19.88 -12.56 -6.32
N SER A 202 19.20 -11.84 -7.23
CA SER A 202 18.89 -10.42 -7.05
C SER A 202 17.87 -10.12 -5.95
N SER A 203 17.19 -11.15 -5.40
CA SER A 203 16.30 -10.98 -4.26
C SER A 203 17.02 -10.99 -2.92
N LEU A 204 18.28 -11.44 -2.88
CA LEU A 204 19.03 -11.62 -1.64
C LEU A 204 20.18 -10.61 -1.53
N PRO A 205 20.65 -10.30 -0.31
CA PRO A 205 21.88 -9.54 -0.14
C PRO A 205 23.08 -10.26 -0.79
N GLU A 206 24.10 -9.50 -1.15
CA GLU A 206 25.32 -10.06 -1.71
C GLU A 206 25.95 -11.07 -0.74
N GLY A 207 26.37 -12.24 -1.26
CA GLY A 207 26.95 -13.32 -0.47
C GLY A 207 25.95 -14.18 0.33
N TRP A 208 24.65 -13.89 0.29
CA TRP A 208 23.65 -14.66 1.05
C TRP A 208 23.14 -15.91 0.34
N MET A 209 23.50 -16.13 -0.92
CA MET A 209 23.00 -17.27 -1.69
C MET A 209 23.40 -18.59 -1.02
N CYS A 210 22.47 -19.56 -0.99
CA CYS A 210 22.75 -20.90 -0.49
C CYS A 210 23.68 -21.69 -1.45
N PRO A 211 24.36 -22.75 -0.98
CA PRO A 211 25.10 -23.67 -1.83
C PRO A 211 24.23 -24.23 -2.97
N GLU A 212 24.83 -24.56 -4.12
CA GLU A 212 24.07 -24.96 -5.31
C GLU A 212 23.21 -26.21 -5.07
N GLU A 213 23.72 -27.16 -4.30
CA GLU A 213 23.03 -28.39 -3.90
C GLU A 213 21.77 -28.14 -3.06
N ASN A 214 21.67 -26.97 -2.41
CA ASN A 214 20.53 -26.57 -1.58
C ASN A 214 19.56 -25.63 -2.31
N LEU A 215 19.82 -25.33 -3.59
CA LEU A 215 18.90 -24.62 -4.47
C LEU A 215 18.07 -25.64 -5.28
N LEU A 216 16.84 -25.87 -4.84
CA LEU A 216 15.92 -26.80 -5.49
C LEU A 216 14.92 -26.06 -6.38
N VAL A 217 15.04 -26.22 -7.70
CA VAL A 217 14.08 -25.66 -8.67
C VAL A 217 13.25 -26.77 -9.26
N ASN A 218 11.92 -26.70 -9.10
CA ASN A 218 10.94 -27.71 -9.51
C ASN A 218 11.38 -29.15 -9.13
N PRO A 219 11.60 -29.46 -7.83
CA PRO A 219 12.17 -30.74 -7.42
C PRO A 219 11.32 -31.96 -7.81
N THR A 220 10.02 -31.77 -8.07
CA THR A 220 9.10 -32.81 -8.58
C THR A 220 9.18 -33.01 -10.10
N GLY A 221 10.09 -32.30 -10.78
CA GLY A 221 10.24 -32.31 -12.23
C GLY A 221 9.25 -31.37 -12.92
N ARG A 222 8.39 -31.93 -13.77
CA ARG A 222 7.49 -31.14 -14.63
C ARG A 222 6.35 -30.51 -13.85
N PHE A 223 6.08 -29.24 -14.12
CA PHE A 223 4.95 -28.49 -13.56
C PHE A 223 4.26 -27.70 -14.68
N VAL A 224 3.63 -28.43 -15.60
CA VAL A 224 3.00 -27.83 -16.80
C VAL A 224 1.57 -27.38 -16.52
N ILE A 225 0.82 -28.19 -15.77
CA ILE A 225 -0.57 -27.91 -15.39
C ILE A 225 -0.58 -27.44 -13.94
N GLY A 226 -0.88 -26.15 -13.73
CA GLY A 226 -1.00 -25.52 -12.43
C GLY A 226 -2.27 -24.69 -12.30
N GLY A 227 -2.38 -23.96 -11.20
CA GLY A 227 -3.56 -23.16 -10.91
C GLY A 227 -4.81 -24.00 -10.63
N PRO A 228 -6.01 -23.39 -10.76
CA PRO A 228 -7.26 -24.02 -10.34
C PRO A 228 -7.63 -25.32 -11.07
N VAL A 229 -6.94 -25.62 -12.17
CA VAL A 229 -7.08 -26.89 -12.90
C VAL A 229 -6.55 -28.07 -12.08
N SER A 230 -5.46 -27.85 -11.34
CA SER A 230 -4.78 -28.90 -10.58
C SER A 230 -5.22 -28.92 -9.12
N ASP A 231 -5.39 -27.74 -8.52
CA ASP A 231 -5.65 -27.59 -7.08
C ASP A 231 -6.87 -26.67 -6.85
N CYS A 232 -7.73 -27.03 -5.89
CA CYS A 232 -8.82 -26.15 -5.45
C CYS A 232 -8.26 -24.99 -4.61
N GLY A 233 -8.75 -23.77 -4.86
CA GLY A 233 -8.38 -22.58 -4.13
C GLY A 233 -9.55 -21.97 -3.36
N LEU A 234 -9.30 -21.49 -2.15
CA LEU A 234 -10.30 -20.79 -1.33
C LEU A 234 -9.70 -19.51 -0.72
N THR A 235 -10.53 -18.48 -0.59
CA THR A 235 -10.20 -17.24 0.12
C THR A 235 -9.73 -17.56 1.54
N GLY A 236 -8.70 -16.85 2.00
CA GLY A 236 -8.22 -16.95 3.38
C GLY A 236 -7.43 -18.22 3.71
N ARG A 237 -6.96 -18.99 2.71
CA ARG A 237 -6.15 -20.21 2.94
C ARG A 237 -4.64 -19.96 2.95
N LYS A 238 -4.22 -18.69 2.89
CA LYS A 238 -2.81 -18.26 2.86
C LYS A 238 -2.46 -17.23 3.94
N ILE A 239 -3.17 -17.22 5.06
CA ILE A 239 -3.01 -16.24 6.16
C ILE A 239 -1.58 -16.10 6.72
N MET A 240 -0.78 -17.18 6.73
CA MET A 240 0.63 -17.09 7.15
C MET A 240 1.49 -16.39 6.09
N VAL A 241 1.21 -16.64 4.81
CA VAL A 241 1.85 -15.95 3.68
C VAL A 241 1.41 -14.48 3.64
N ASP A 242 0.20 -14.17 4.07
CA ASP A 242 -0.30 -12.79 4.10
C ASP A 242 0.32 -11.92 5.20
N THR A 243 0.88 -12.55 6.22
CA THR A 243 1.36 -11.87 7.42
C THR A 243 2.87 -12.01 7.59
N TYR A 244 3.32 -12.84 8.50
CA TYR A 244 4.69 -12.88 8.99
C TYR A 244 5.35 -14.25 8.74
N GLY A 245 4.79 -15.09 7.86
CA GLY A 245 5.39 -16.35 7.42
C GLY A 245 5.61 -17.38 8.52
N GLY A 246 4.77 -17.39 9.56
CA GLY A 246 4.92 -18.27 10.72
C GLY A 246 5.98 -17.81 11.74
N TYR A 247 6.56 -16.62 11.57
CA TYR A 247 7.59 -16.10 12.48
C TYR A 247 7.05 -15.71 13.87
N ILE A 248 5.76 -15.37 13.94
CA ILE A 248 5.02 -15.01 15.15
C ILE A 248 3.67 -15.75 15.21
N PRO A 249 2.96 -15.74 16.36
CA PRO A 249 1.58 -16.22 16.43
C PRO A 249 0.65 -15.51 15.45
N HIS A 250 -0.44 -16.17 15.07
CA HIS A 250 -1.51 -15.61 14.24
C HIS A 250 -2.86 -15.86 14.92
N GLY A 251 -3.78 -14.89 14.85
CA GLY A 251 -5.06 -14.99 15.55
C GLY A 251 -6.16 -15.74 14.80
N GLY A 252 -5.88 -16.17 13.56
CA GLY A 252 -6.72 -17.08 12.77
C GLY A 252 -7.60 -16.41 11.71
N GLY A 253 -7.92 -15.12 11.87
CA GLY A 253 -8.77 -14.39 10.92
C GLY A 253 -8.11 -14.15 9.56
N ALA A 254 -8.80 -14.48 8.47
CA ALA A 254 -8.41 -14.12 7.10
C ALA A 254 -8.72 -12.64 6.79
N PHE A 255 -8.06 -12.08 5.78
CA PHE A 255 -8.21 -10.68 5.37
C PHE A 255 -9.11 -10.50 4.15
N SER A 256 -8.80 -11.17 3.03
CA SER A 256 -9.45 -10.92 1.74
C SER A 256 -10.96 -11.09 1.75
N GLY A 257 -11.66 -10.20 1.04
CA GLY A 257 -13.12 -10.18 0.96
C GLY A 257 -13.84 -9.49 2.12
N LYS A 258 -13.12 -9.07 3.17
CA LYS A 258 -13.70 -8.43 4.35
C LYS A 258 -13.53 -6.91 4.31
N ASP A 259 -14.60 -6.16 4.53
CA ASP A 259 -14.47 -4.71 4.70
C ASP A 259 -13.81 -4.33 6.05
N ALA A 260 -13.50 -3.04 6.22
CA ALA A 260 -12.74 -2.55 7.37
C ALA A 260 -13.44 -2.69 8.74
N THR A 261 -14.76 -2.90 8.77
CA THR A 261 -15.51 -3.18 10.01
C THR A 261 -15.17 -4.54 10.62
N LYS A 262 -14.59 -5.46 9.83
CA LYS A 262 -14.17 -6.78 10.31
C LYS A 262 -12.79 -6.64 10.93
N VAL A 263 -12.77 -6.75 12.26
CA VAL A 263 -11.57 -6.53 13.08
C VAL A 263 -10.41 -7.45 12.69
N ASP A 264 -10.68 -8.64 12.16
CA ASP A 264 -9.65 -9.56 11.62
C ASP A 264 -8.67 -8.84 10.69
N ARG A 265 -9.18 -7.93 9.86
CA ARG A 265 -8.39 -7.14 8.92
C ARG A 265 -7.92 -5.84 9.55
N SER A 266 -8.85 -5.00 10.01
CA SER A 266 -8.52 -3.63 10.44
C SER A 266 -7.66 -3.60 11.71
N ALA A 267 -7.92 -4.46 12.70
CA ALA A 267 -7.11 -4.51 13.91
C ALA A 267 -5.75 -5.20 13.69
N ALA A 268 -5.65 -6.16 12.76
CA ALA A 268 -4.34 -6.69 12.34
C ALA A 268 -3.49 -5.61 11.66
N TYR A 269 -4.09 -4.79 10.81
CA TYR A 269 -3.42 -3.64 10.18
C TYR A 269 -3.00 -2.61 11.23
N MET A 270 -3.87 -2.29 12.21
CA MET A 270 -3.50 -1.40 13.32
C MET A 270 -2.36 -1.98 14.15
N ALA A 271 -2.40 -3.27 14.48
CA ALA A 271 -1.33 -3.91 15.24
C ALA A 271 0.01 -3.83 14.49
N ARG A 272 0.02 -4.06 13.17
CA ARG A 272 1.21 -3.84 12.32
C ARG A 272 1.69 -2.40 12.39
N TYR A 273 0.78 -1.44 12.22
CA TYR A 273 1.10 -0.01 12.27
C TYR A 273 1.78 0.37 13.60
N LEU A 274 1.23 -0.06 14.73
CA LEU A 274 1.81 0.19 16.05
C LEU A 274 3.19 -0.44 16.21
N ALA A 275 3.31 -1.74 15.91
CA ALA A 275 4.59 -2.45 16.02
C ALA A 275 5.68 -1.81 15.14
N LYS A 276 5.34 -1.46 13.89
CA LYS A 276 6.24 -0.82 12.93
C LYS A 276 6.72 0.54 13.44
N ASN A 277 5.81 1.37 13.96
CA ASN A 277 6.17 2.69 14.49
C ASN A 277 7.04 2.61 15.75
N ILE A 278 6.80 1.64 16.64
CA ILE A 278 7.65 1.39 17.82
C ILE A 278 9.07 1.03 17.40
N VAL A 279 9.23 0.10 16.45
CA VAL A 279 10.54 -0.32 15.96
C VAL A 279 11.23 0.80 15.19
N PHE A 280 10.51 1.49 14.30
CA PHE A 280 11.07 2.60 13.51
C PHE A 280 11.50 3.78 14.39
N ALA A 281 10.77 4.08 15.47
CA ALA A 281 11.16 5.08 16.47
C ALA A 281 12.45 4.68 17.24
N GLY A 282 12.96 3.46 17.06
CA GLY A 282 14.15 2.97 17.71
C GLY A 282 13.95 2.65 19.20
N LEU A 283 12.71 2.41 19.62
CA LEU A 283 12.36 2.00 20.98
C LEU A 283 12.71 0.53 21.26
N ALA A 284 12.70 -0.30 20.22
CA ALA A 284 13.11 -1.71 20.27
C ALA A 284 13.58 -2.19 18.88
N GLU A 285 14.40 -3.24 18.84
CA GLU A 285 14.80 -3.90 17.58
C GLU A 285 13.71 -4.79 16.98
N ARG A 286 12.78 -5.23 17.82
CA ARG A 286 11.61 -6.02 17.44
C ARG A 286 10.46 -5.75 18.40
N CYS A 287 9.24 -5.80 17.88
CA CYS A 287 8.03 -5.54 18.64
C CYS A 287 6.89 -6.40 18.12
N LEU A 288 6.22 -7.10 19.03
CA LEU A 288 4.94 -7.76 18.82
C LEU A 288 3.86 -6.93 19.51
N VAL A 289 2.76 -6.72 18.81
CA VAL A 289 1.55 -6.10 19.34
C VAL A 289 0.42 -7.10 19.22
N GLN A 290 -0.35 -7.28 20.29
CA GLN A 290 -1.58 -8.06 20.28
C GLN A 290 -2.77 -7.14 20.59
N LEU A 291 -3.84 -7.29 19.82
CA LEU A 291 -5.17 -6.77 20.13
C LEU A 291 -6.17 -7.92 20.21
N SER A 292 -7.20 -7.79 21.06
CA SER A 292 -8.37 -8.66 21.01
C SER A 292 -9.66 -7.87 21.15
N TYR A 293 -10.73 -8.34 20.52
CA TYR A 293 -12.06 -7.74 20.58
C TYR A 293 -13.09 -8.81 20.95
N ALA A 294 -14.18 -8.36 21.57
CA ALA A 294 -15.39 -9.14 21.77
C ALA A 294 -16.50 -8.56 20.90
N ILE A 295 -17.38 -9.43 20.41
CA ILE A 295 -18.52 -9.02 19.58
C ILE A 295 -19.35 -7.93 20.29
N GLY A 296 -19.72 -6.88 19.54
CA GLY A 296 -20.47 -5.74 20.04
C GLY A 296 -19.68 -4.76 20.92
N VAL A 297 -18.42 -5.03 21.24
CA VAL A 297 -17.56 -4.14 22.04
C VAL A 297 -16.68 -3.31 21.12
N SER A 298 -16.74 -1.98 21.24
CA SER A 298 -16.01 -1.08 20.35
C SER A 298 -14.51 -1.01 20.62
N LYS A 299 -14.10 -1.05 21.90
CA LYS A 299 -12.69 -0.99 22.33
C LYS A 299 -12.10 -2.39 22.51
N PRO A 300 -10.77 -2.55 22.39
CA PRO A 300 -10.13 -3.84 22.60
C PRO A 300 -10.35 -4.34 24.04
N THR A 301 -10.61 -5.63 24.18
CA THR A 301 -10.68 -6.34 25.48
C THR A 301 -9.28 -6.61 26.04
N SER A 302 -8.28 -6.73 25.17
CA SER A 302 -6.87 -6.76 25.56
C SER A 302 -6.00 -6.02 24.54
N PHE A 303 -4.96 -5.35 25.04
CA PHE A 303 -3.91 -4.71 24.26
C PHE A 303 -2.58 -4.99 24.95
N TYR A 304 -1.66 -5.65 24.25
CA TYR A 304 -0.36 -6.06 24.77
C TYR A 304 0.76 -5.73 23.79
N ILE A 305 1.94 -5.41 24.33
CA ILE A 305 3.17 -5.09 23.61
C ILE A 305 4.28 -5.96 24.19
N ASP A 306 5.00 -6.69 23.34
CA ASP A 306 6.19 -7.47 23.69
C ASP A 306 7.35 -7.04 22.79
N THR A 307 8.42 -6.54 23.41
CA THR A 307 9.66 -6.11 22.78
C THR A 307 10.78 -7.13 22.94
N PHE A 308 10.46 -8.30 23.49
CA PHE A 308 11.35 -9.43 23.68
C PHE A 308 12.61 -9.07 24.48
N GLY A 309 12.48 -8.13 25.43
CA GLY A 309 13.57 -7.62 26.26
C GLY A 309 14.56 -6.70 25.53
N ALA A 310 14.24 -6.25 24.31
CA ALA A 310 15.08 -5.35 23.51
C ALA A 310 14.65 -3.87 23.61
N ASN A 311 13.87 -3.51 24.63
CA ASN A 311 13.30 -2.18 24.78
C ASN A 311 14.24 -1.19 25.48
N LYS A 312 14.25 0.05 24.98
CA LYS A 312 14.83 1.21 25.67
C LYS A 312 13.91 1.83 26.71
N VAL A 313 12.60 1.61 26.56
CA VAL A 313 11.52 2.15 27.40
C VAL A 313 10.60 1.01 27.79
N GLU A 314 10.14 0.96 29.04
CA GLU A 314 9.21 -0.09 29.49
C GLU A 314 7.95 -0.17 28.61
N GLU A 315 7.58 -1.39 28.21
CA GLU A 315 6.41 -1.68 27.38
C GLU A 315 5.11 -1.07 27.93
N ARG A 316 4.96 -1.06 29.27
CA ARG A 316 3.80 -0.48 29.96
C ARG A 316 3.67 1.02 29.71
N VAL A 317 4.79 1.72 29.59
CA VAL A 317 4.80 3.18 29.35
C VAL A 317 4.46 3.46 27.90
N ILE A 318 5.03 2.70 26.95
CA ILE A 318 4.68 2.77 25.52
C ILE A 318 3.19 2.49 25.31
N LYS A 319 2.68 1.44 25.96
CA LYS A 319 1.26 1.08 25.94
C LYS A 319 0.38 2.23 26.41
N LYS A 320 0.71 2.83 27.56
CA LYS A 320 -0.07 3.95 28.12
C LYS A 320 -0.06 5.18 27.20
N PHE A 321 1.08 5.48 26.57
CA PHE A 321 1.14 6.54 25.57
C PHE A 321 0.19 6.27 24.40
N ILE A 322 0.21 5.05 23.85
CA ILE A 322 -0.68 4.68 22.74
C ILE A 322 -2.16 4.77 23.16
N GLU A 323 -2.53 4.25 24.32
CA GLU A 323 -3.92 4.30 24.82
C GLU A 323 -4.45 5.73 25.02
N ASN A 324 -3.56 6.68 25.33
CA ASN A 324 -3.93 8.08 25.52
C ASN A 324 -4.03 8.87 24.20
N ASN A 325 -3.35 8.43 23.15
CA ASN A 325 -3.18 9.21 21.91
C ASN A 325 -3.84 8.58 20.67
N ILE A 326 -4.14 7.28 20.70
CA ILE A 326 -4.72 6.55 19.56
C ILE A 326 -6.03 5.91 19.99
N ASP A 327 -7.10 6.24 19.26
CA ASP A 327 -8.38 5.58 19.44
C ASP A 327 -8.36 4.18 18.80
N LEU A 328 -8.11 3.18 19.63
CA LEU A 328 -8.13 1.77 19.23
C LEU A 328 -9.54 1.18 19.15
N SER A 329 -10.60 1.99 19.22
CA SER A 329 -11.94 1.51 18.90
C SER A 329 -12.03 1.07 17.43
N THR A 330 -12.97 0.18 17.09
CA THR A 330 -13.15 -0.27 15.69
C THR A 330 -13.32 0.90 14.72
N LYS A 331 -14.15 1.90 15.06
CA LYS A 331 -14.32 3.14 14.28
C LYS A 331 -13.06 4.01 14.29
N GLY A 332 -12.37 4.10 15.43
CA GLY A 332 -11.10 4.81 15.57
C GLY A 332 -10.03 4.30 14.62
N ILE A 333 -9.87 2.97 14.54
CA ILE A 333 -8.94 2.30 13.63
C ILE A 333 -9.26 2.61 12.16
N ILE A 334 -10.51 2.40 11.76
CA ILE A 334 -10.96 2.63 10.37
C ILE A 334 -10.69 4.08 9.95
N LYS A 335 -10.96 5.04 10.84
CA LYS A 335 -10.71 6.46 10.61
C LYS A 335 -9.22 6.77 10.57
N HIS A 336 -8.45 6.30 11.54
CA HIS A 336 -7.01 6.56 11.66
C HIS A 336 -6.24 6.08 10.43
N LEU A 337 -6.57 4.88 9.96
CA LEU A 337 -5.93 4.25 8.81
C LEU A 337 -6.64 4.55 7.47
N SER A 338 -7.73 5.32 7.47
CA SER A 338 -8.51 5.64 6.27
C SER A 338 -8.84 4.38 5.44
N LEU A 339 -9.52 3.41 6.05
CA LEU A 339 -9.73 2.08 5.45
C LEU A 339 -10.99 1.97 4.57
N ASN A 340 -11.86 2.97 4.55
CA ASN A 340 -13.07 2.99 3.73
C ASN A 340 -12.78 3.43 2.29
N HIS A 341 -11.84 2.74 1.63
CA HIS A 341 -11.37 3.04 0.27
C HIS A 341 -11.16 1.74 -0.52
N PRO A 342 -11.26 1.78 -1.87
CA PRO A 342 -11.02 0.62 -2.74
C PRO A 342 -9.52 0.36 -2.93
N ILE A 343 -8.86 -0.15 -1.88
CA ILE A 343 -7.40 -0.33 -1.79
C ILE A 343 -6.99 -1.78 -1.52
N TYR A 344 -7.90 -2.75 -1.57
CA TYR A 344 -7.68 -4.08 -1.03
C TYR A 344 -7.15 -5.10 -2.04
N LYS A 345 -7.50 -5.03 -3.32
CA LYS A 345 -7.05 -6.02 -4.33
C LYS A 345 -5.51 -6.14 -4.38
N ARG A 346 -4.80 -5.03 -4.22
CA ARG A 346 -3.32 -4.99 -4.19
C ARG A 346 -2.69 -5.65 -2.96
N THR A 347 -3.49 -5.91 -1.92
CA THR A 347 -3.04 -6.56 -0.68
C THR A 347 -3.01 -8.08 -0.81
N ALA A 348 -3.91 -8.65 -1.62
CA ALA A 348 -4.18 -10.09 -1.74
C ALA A 348 -2.99 -10.96 -2.18
N CYS A 349 -1.90 -10.37 -2.68
CA CYS A 349 -0.70 -11.09 -3.12
C CYS A 349 0.57 -10.51 -2.52
N TYR A 350 1.52 -11.40 -2.22
CA TYR A 350 2.85 -11.07 -1.71
C TYR A 350 2.85 -10.25 -0.41
N GLY A 351 1.99 -10.65 0.52
CA GLY A 351 1.90 -10.09 1.87
C GLY A 351 1.07 -8.81 1.94
N HIS A 352 0.34 -8.65 3.04
CA HIS A 352 -0.36 -7.40 3.38
C HIS A 352 0.59 -6.35 3.98
N PHE A 353 1.74 -6.80 4.47
CA PHE A 353 2.70 -6.01 5.23
C PHE A 353 4.04 -5.87 4.52
N GLY A 354 4.84 -4.90 4.96
CA GLY A 354 6.17 -4.64 4.40
C GLY A 354 6.18 -3.95 3.04
N LYS A 355 5.05 -3.37 2.62
CA LYS A 355 4.92 -2.57 1.39
C LYS A 355 5.02 -1.08 1.72
N GLN A 356 5.25 -0.23 0.72
CA GLN A 356 5.25 1.22 0.93
C GLN A 356 3.81 1.73 1.05
N SER A 357 3.59 2.68 1.95
CA SER A 357 2.31 3.39 2.04
C SER A 357 2.13 4.26 0.79
N GLU A 358 0.93 4.25 0.23
CA GLU A 358 0.56 4.93 -1.01
C GLU A 358 -0.37 6.13 -0.75
N ARG A 359 -0.43 7.05 -1.72
CA ARG A 359 -1.15 8.33 -1.56
C ARG A 359 -2.67 8.19 -1.53
N ASP A 360 -3.19 7.14 -2.16
CA ASP A 360 -4.62 6.82 -2.21
C ASP A 360 -5.12 6.08 -0.96
N GLY A 361 -4.27 5.95 0.07
CA GLY A 361 -4.55 5.22 1.29
C GLY A 361 -4.10 3.75 1.25
N GLY A 362 -3.62 3.26 0.10
CA GLY A 362 -3.05 1.93 -0.01
C GLY A 362 -1.95 1.70 1.03
N PHE A 363 -2.03 0.59 1.77
CA PHE A 363 -1.07 0.24 2.81
C PHE A 363 -0.84 1.34 3.86
N SER A 364 -1.86 2.12 4.22
CA SER A 364 -1.75 3.20 5.23
C SER A 364 -1.19 2.74 6.58
N TRP A 365 -1.37 1.46 6.93
CA TRP A 365 -0.79 0.82 8.11
C TRP A 365 0.73 0.64 8.05
N GLU A 366 1.35 0.83 6.89
CA GLU A 366 2.80 0.83 6.73
C GLU A 366 3.40 2.23 6.95
N SER A 367 2.57 3.26 7.18
CA SER A 367 3.01 4.60 7.55
C SER A 367 3.75 4.62 8.88
N MET A 368 4.78 5.46 8.97
CA MET A 368 5.66 5.59 10.13
C MET A 368 5.52 6.95 10.82
N ASN A 369 4.35 7.59 10.69
CA ASN A 369 4.09 8.94 11.21
C ASN A 369 3.98 9.02 12.74
N LEU A 370 3.55 7.94 13.42
CA LEU A 370 3.49 7.90 14.90
C LEU A 370 4.90 7.89 15.53
N SER A 371 5.91 7.43 14.80
CA SER A 371 7.29 7.37 15.30
C SER A 371 7.82 8.71 15.79
N ALA A 372 7.43 9.83 15.16
CA ALA A 372 7.85 11.16 15.59
C ALA A 372 7.31 11.56 16.95
N ASP A 373 6.05 11.21 17.24
CA ASP A 373 5.46 11.49 18.54
C ASP A 373 6.05 10.58 19.62
N LEU A 374 6.33 9.32 19.28
CA LEU A 374 7.05 8.38 20.17
C LEU A 374 8.47 8.87 20.50
N CYS A 375 9.24 9.31 19.50
CA CYS A 375 10.57 9.85 19.72
C CYS A 375 10.55 11.10 20.62
N ARG A 376 9.58 11.99 20.40
CA ARG A 376 9.40 13.21 21.21
C ARG A 376 9.04 12.88 22.65
N GLU A 377 8.09 11.98 22.87
CA GLU A 377 7.64 11.58 24.22
C GLU A 377 8.78 10.94 25.02
N PHE A 378 9.55 10.06 24.39
CA PHE A 378 10.56 9.27 25.08
C PHE A 378 11.98 9.79 24.94
N ASN A 379 12.15 11.00 24.40
CA ASN A 379 13.44 11.64 24.17
C ASN A 379 14.43 10.71 23.45
N ILE A 380 13.94 9.96 22.46
CA ILE A 380 14.77 9.11 21.61
C ILE A 380 15.31 9.97 20.47
N GLU A 381 16.62 9.97 20.30
CA GLU A 381 17.25 10.56 19.12
C GLU A 381 16.73 9.81 17.90
N ALA A 382 15.93 10.52 17.12
CA ALA A 382 15.20 9.87 16.07
C ALA A 382 16.15 9.52 14.92
N LYS A 383 16.20 8.25 14.56
CA LYS A 383 16.85 7.78 13.32
C LYS A 383 15.99 8.11 12.10
N PHE A 384 15.45 9.32 12.03
CA PHE A 384 14.98 9.81 10.75
C PHE A 384 16.23 9.86 9.88
N ASN A 385 16.19 9.29 8.68
CA ASN A 385 17.11 9.77 7.66
C ASN A 385 16.84 11.28 7.60
N ASP A 386 17.79 12.08 8.08
CA ASP A 386 17.70 13.53 8.23
C ASP A 386 17.08 14.16 6.99
N VAL A 387 17.30 13.56 5.82
CA VAL A 387 16.76 13.91 4.52
C VAL A 387 15.23 14.02 4.46
N GLU A 388 14.42 13.11 5.01
CA GLU A 388 12.96 13.16 4.79
C GLU A 388 12.26 14.17 5.70
N ILE A 389 12.71 14.28 6.95
CA ILE A 389 12.22 15.29 7.90
C ILE A 389 12.80 16.66 7.57
N MET A 390 14.08 16.79 7.20
CA MET A 390 14.64 18.04 6.66
C MET A 390 13.91 18.44 5.38
N ASN A 391 13.63 17.53 4.44
CA ASN A 391 12.90 17.91 3.23
C ASN A 391 11.47 18.37 3.55
N LYS A 392 10.76 17.69 4.47
CA LYS A 392 9.41 18.12 4.88
C LYS A 392 9.43 19.44 5.67
N LEU A 393 10.38 19.64 6.58
CA LEU A 393 10.53 20.88 7.36
C LEU A 393 11.04 22.04 6.50
N ILE A 394 12.00 21.83 5.60
CA ILE A 394 12.50 22.84 4.66
C ILE A 394 11.39 23.22 3.68
N CYS A 395 10.63 22.27 3.14
CA CYS A 395 9.53 22.58 2.23
C CYS A 395 8.37 23.32 2.93
N VAL A 396 8.02 22.96 4.17
CA VAL A 396 6.98 23.67 4.95
C VAL A 396 7.48 25.04 5.41
N ALA A 397 8.72 25.16 5.88
CA ALA A 397 9.30 26.42 6.33
C ALA A 397 9.49 27.41 5.17
N VAL A 398 10.06 26.97 4.04
CA VAL A 398 10.26 27.81 2.85
C VAL A 398 8.91 28.17 2.21
N GLY A 399 7.98 27.22 2.12
CA GLY A 399 6.64 27.48 1.59
C GLY A 399 5.82 28.49 2.41
N THR A 400 5.97 28.48 3.74
CA THR A 400 5.21 29.35 4.65
C THR A 400 5.89 30.72 4.85
N PHE A 401 7.23 30.78 4.86
CA PHE A 401 7.96 32.06 4.95
C PHE A 401 7.90 32.86 3.64
N ALA A 402 8.09 32.20 2.49
CA ALA A 402 8.08 32.89 1.19
C ALA A 402 6.69 33.44 0.85
N THR A 403 5.60 32.73 1.20
CA THR A 403 4.24 33.22 0.96
C THR A 403 3.81 34.31 1.94
N ARG A 404 4.31 34.31 3.18
CA ARG A 404 3.93 35.31 4.19
C ARG A 404 4.71 36.63 4.02
N ASP A 405 6.02 36.56 3.81
CA ASP A 405 6.85 37.77 3.65
C ASP A 405 6.67 38.45 2.29
N TYR A 406 6.49 37.67 1.21
CA TYR A 406 6.24 38.26 -0.11
C TYR A 406 4.88 38.96 -0.18
N TYR A 407 3.84 38.38 0.42
CA TYR A 407 2.53 39.05 0.52
C TYR A 407 2.59 40.28 1.45
N SER A 408 3.15 40.16 2.66
CA SER A 408 3.15 41.29 3.61
C SER A 408 3.99 42.48 3.14
N LYS A 409 5.11 42.25 2.45
CA LYS A 409 5.98 43.33 1.94
C LYS A 409 5.40 44.01 0.71
N HIS A 410 4.85 43.24 -0.23
CA HIS A 410 4.29 43.80 -1.47
C HIS A 410 2.97 44.58 -1.25
N PHE A 411 2.16 44.20 -0.25
CA PHE A 411 0.98 44.98 0.15
C PHE A 411 1.36 46.31 0.86
N ALA A 412 2.41 46.30 1.68
CA ALA A 412 2.92 47.49 2.34
C ALA A 412 3.51 48.50 1.33
N ASP A 413 4.26 48.03 0.33
CA ASP A 413 4.86 48.88 -0.71
C ASP A 413 3.82 49.49 -1.67
N CYS A 414 2.62 48.90 -1.74
CA CYS A 414 1.47 49.42 -2.48
C CYS A 414 0.52 50.28 -1.62
N GLY A 415 0.86 50.55 -0.35
CA GLY A 415 0.07 51.41 0.56
C GLY A 415 -1.17 50.76 1.17
N LEU A 416 -1.30 49.43 1.12
CA LEU A 416 -2.47 48.70 1.64
C LEU A 416 -2.10 47.97 2.94
N SER A 417 -2.79 48.28 4.04
CA SER A 417 -2.60 47.58 5.31
C SER A 417 -3.40 46.28 5.38
N ASP A 418 -2.96 45.34 6.22
CA ASP A 418 -3.54 44.00 6.50
C ASP A 418 -5.03 44.00 6.96
N SER A 419 -5.68 45.16 6.95
CA SER A 419 -7.08 45.39 7.33
C SER A 419 -8.10 45.00 6.26
N HIS A 420 -7.69 44.69 5.02
CA HIS A 420 -8.62 44.37 3.94
C HIS A 420 -8.93 42.87 3.87
N LYS A 421 -10.22 42.53 4.06
CA LYS A 421 -10.72 41.14 3.98
C LYS A 421 -10.37 40.51 2.62
N LYS A 422 -9.43 39.56 2.66
CA LYS A 422 -9.03 38.74 1.51
C LYS A 422 -10.26 38.08 0.88
N SER A 423 -10.41 38.18 -0.44
CA SER A 423 -11.48 37.49 -1.18
C SER A 423 -11.33 35.98 -1.00
N ARG A 424 -12.33 35.38 -0.34
CA ARG A 424 -12.37 33.93 -0.04
C ARG A 424 -12.21 33.08 -1.30
N SER A 425 -12.70 33.55 -2.44
CA SER A 425 -12.63 32.84 -3.73
C SER A 425 -11.21 32.76 -4.27
N CYS A 426 -10.40 33.82 -4.11
CA CYS A 426 -9.01 33.84 -4.56
C CYS A 426 -8.14 32.93 -3.67
N SER A 427 -8.29 33.01 -2.34
CA SER A 427 -7.59 32.09 -1.44
C SER A 427 -8.00 30.64 -1.63
N ALA A 428 -9.28 30.35 -1.94
CA ALA A 428 -9.72 29.00 -2.23
C ALA A 428 -9.08 28.47 -3.54
N PHE A 429 -8.99 29.31 -4.57
CA PHE A 429 -8.36 28.95 -5.85
C PHE A 429 -6.85 28.74 -5.74
N THR A 430 -6.14 29.62 -5.03
CA THR A 430 -4.69 29.47 -4.81
C THR A 430 -4.39 28.24 -3.95
N ASN A 431 -5.19 27.97 -2.91
CA ASN A 431 -5.05 26.73 -2.12
C ASN A 431 -5.37 25.47 -2.92
N PHE A 432 -6.30 25.53 -3.88
CA PHE A 432 -6.60 24.43 -4.79
C PHE A 432 -5.42 24.14 -5.73
N PHE A 433 -4.80 25.18 -6.31
CA PHE A 433 -3.61 25.03 -7.17
C PHE A 433 -2.37 24.57 -6.41
N VAL A 434 -2.13 25.11 -5.20
CA VAL A 434 -1.03 24.65 -4.34
C VAL A 434 -1.25 23.20 -3.95
N ARG A 435 -2.48 22.78 -3.61
CA ARG A 435 -2.76 21.35 -3.37
C ARG A 435 -2.52 20.48 -4.59
N ILE A 436 -2.96 20.87 -5.79
CA ILE A 436 -2.73 20.06 -7.01
C ILE A 436 -1.24 20.01 -7.38
N ALA A 437 -0.51 21.11 -7.24
CA ALA A 437 0.93 21.17 -7.50
C ALA A 437 1.77 20.39 -6.48
N TYR A 438 1.31 20.26 -5.22
CA TYR A 438 2.01 19.52 -4.16
C TYR A 438 1.68 18.02 -4.11
N HIS A 439 0.69 17.53 -4.87
CA HIS A 439 0.18 16.16 -4.71
C HIS A 439 0.34 15.22 -5.92
N ASN A 440 0.98 15.63 -7.03
CA ASN A 440 1.24 14.77 -8.21
C ASN A 440 2.65 14.97 -8.82
N SER A 441 2.99 14.20 -9.88
CA SER A 441 4.32 14.26 -10.53
C SER A 441 4.56 15.62 -11.23
N VAL A 442 5.82 16.01 -11.42
CA VAL A 442 6.22 17.29 -12.05
C VAL A 442 5.56 17.48 -13.43
N ALA A 443 5.41 16.41 -14.21
CA ALA A 443 4.79 16.44 -15.53
C ALA A 443 3.29 16.77 -15.48
N GLU A 444 2.57 16.33 -14.45
CA GLU A 444 1.14 16.63 -14.27
C GLU A 444 0.93 18.04 -13.71
N GLY A 445 1.83 18.51 -12.85
CA GLY A 445 1.86 19.91 -12.41
C GLY A 445 2.03 20.88 -13.58
N LEU A 446 2.87 20.51 -14.56
CA LEU A 446 3.06 21.25 -15.81
C LEU A 446 1.84 21.13 -16.74
N ALA A 447 1.28 19.93 -16.92
CA ALA A 447 0.09 19.73 -17.75
C ALA A 447 -1.17 20.42 -17.19
N ALA A 448 -1.29 20.56 -15.87
CA ALA A 448 -2.39 21.26 -15.22
C ALA A 448 -2.25 22.79 -15.26
N SER A 449 -1.02 23.30 -15.32
CA SER A 449 -0.73 24.74 -15.37
C SER A 449 -0.66 25.31 -16.79
N TYR A 450 -0.31 24.48 -17.79
CA TYR A 450 -0.18 24.91 -19.18
C TYR A 450 -1.48 25.46 -19.81
N PRO A 451 -2.66 24.84 -19.64
CA PRO A 451 -3.92 25.41 -20.14
C PRO A 451 -4.25 26.74 -19.46
N CYS A 452 -3.89 26.93 -18.19
CA CYS A 452 -4.08 28.20 -17.49
C CYS A 452 -3.19 29.29 -18.08
N PHE A 453 -1.91 29.03 -18.33
CA PHE A 453 -1.02 29.98 -19.01
C PHE A 453 -1.48 30.29 -20.44
N CYS A 454 -1.94 29.29 -21.21
CA CYS A 454 -2.48 29.51 -22.54
C CYS A 454 -3.80 30.30 -22.52
N ILE A 455 -4.70 30.02 -21.58
CA ILE A 455 -5.95 30.78 -21.40
C ILE A 455 -5.63 32.21 -20.94
N TYR A 456 -4.70 32.39 -20.00
CA TYR A 456 -4.24 33.72 -19.58
C TYR A 456 -3.62 34.49 -20.74
N GLN A 457 -2.76 33.86 -21.55
CA GLN A 457 -2.13 34.48 -22.71
C GLN A 457 -3.16 34.84 -23.79
N ILE A 458 -4.11 33.95 -24.09
CA ILE A 458 -5.18 34.19 -25.07
C ILE A 458 -6.11 35.31 -24.59
N VAL A 459 -6.52 35.29 -23.31
CA VAL A 459 -7.40 36.30 -22.71
C VAL A 459 -6.70 37.65 -22.65
N VAL A 460 -5.44 37.71 -22.20
CA VAL A 460 -4.64 38.95 -22.17
C VAL A 460 -4.40 39.46 -23.58
N CYS A 461 -4.05 38.61 -24.54
CA CYS A 461 -3.89 39.00 -25.95
C CYS A 461 -5.20 39.52 -26.56
N HIS A 462 -6.34 38.93 -26.21
CA HIS A 462 -7.65 39.39 -26.68
C HIS A 462 -8.01 40.76 -26.08
N ILE A 463 -7.76 40.95 -24.78
CA ILE A 463 -8.03 42.21 -24.07
C ILE A 463 -7.09 43.34 -24.52
N VAL A 464 -5.82 43.04 -24.80
CA VAL A 464 -4.84 44.00 -25.35
C VAL A 464 -5.22 44.41 -26.78
N LYS A 465 -5.64 43.45 -27.62
CA LYS A 465 -6.03 43.70 -29.01
C LYS A 465 -7.39 44.41 -29.13
N SER A 466 -8.30 44.23 -28.19
CA SER A 466 -9.63 44.83 -28.26
C SER A 466 -9.65 46.35 -28.00
N LYS A 467 -8.54 46.97 -27.53
CA LYS A 467 -8.37 48.42 -27.28
C LYS A 467 -9.63 49.12 -26.75
N THR A 468 -10.36 48.47 -25.85
CA THR A 468 -11.56 49.05 -25.23
C THR A 468 -11.17 49.87 -24.01
N THR A 469 -10.98 51.16 -24.28
CA THR A 469 -11.12 52.37 -23.44
C THR A 469 -10.89 52.28 -21.92
N ALA A 470 -9.83 52.95 -21.48
CA ALA A 470 -9.60 53.81 -20.29
C ALA A 470 -10.14 53.46 -18.88
N ASP A 471 -10.98 52.43 -18.71
CA ASP A 471 -11.51 52.03 -17.40
C ASP A 471 -11.55 50.50 -17.24
N ASN A 472 -10.55 49.83 -17.82
CA ASN A 472 -10.39 48.40 -17.65
C ASN A 472 -9.79 48.12 -16.26
N LYS A 473 -10.61 47.61 -15.33
CA LYS A 473 -10.20 47.24 -13.97
C LYS A 473 -9.04 46.23 -13.90
N TYR A 474 -8.65 45.63 -15.03
CA TYR A 474 -7.53 44.71 -15.15
C TYR A 474 -6.29 45.34 -15.81
N GLN A 475 -6.30 46.65 -16.12
CA GLN A 475 -5.21 47.33 -16.83
C GLN A 475 -3.86 47.18 -16.14
N LYS A 476 -3.81 47.29 -14.80
CA LYS A 476 -2.56 47.07 -14.04
C LYS A 476 -1.99 45.66 -14.18
N TRP A 477 -2.85 44.65 -14.30
CA TRP A 477 -2.40 43.27 -14.54
C TRP A 477 -1.87 43.14 -15.97
N ILE A 478 -2.55 43.75 -16.93
CA ILE A 478 -2.13 43.76 -18.33
C ILE A 478 -0.75 44.43 -18.47
N ASP A 479 -0.55 45.59 -17.84
CA ASP A 479 0.70 46.35 -17.90
C ASP A 479 1.85 45.59 -17.22
N LEU A 480 1.58 44.91 -16.10
CA LEU A 480 2.58 44.11 -15.39
C LEU A 480 3.07 42.92 -16.23
N PHE A 481 2.15 42.17 -16.84
CA PHE A 481 2.50 40.96 -17.60
C PHE A 481 2.88 41.23 -19.07
N SER A 482 2.75 42.47 -19.54
CA SER A 482 3.28 42.91 -20.83
C SER A 482 4.58 43.71 -20.70
N SER A 483 5.08 43.90 -19.47
CA SER A 483 6.35 44.58 -19.21
C SER A 483 7.54 43.76 -19.68
N ASP A 484 8.61 44.46 -20.08
CA ASP A 484 9.83 43.83 -20.58
C ASP A 484 10.50 42.96 -19.51
N GLU A 485 10.38 43.31 -18.23
CA GLU A 485 10.87 42.49 -17.12
C GLU A 485 10.08 41.20 -16.96
N ALA A 486 8.74 41.23 -17.08
CA ALA A 486 7.92 40.02 -17.04
C ALA A 486 8.19 39.11 -18.25
N ASN A 487 8.38 39.69 -19.44
CA ASN A 487 8.76 38.94 -20.64
C ASN A 487 10.14 38.28 -20.49
N THR A 488 11.13 39.01 -19.98
CA THR A 488 12.48 38.50 -19.73
C THR A 488 12.45 37.35 -18.71
N MET A 489 11.65 37.49 -17.64
CA MET A 489 11.50 36.45 -16.63
C MET A 489 10.80 35.20 -17.17
N ILE A 490 9.83 35.35 -18.08
CA ILE A 490 9.18 34.23 -18.77
C ILE A 490 10.15 33.54 -19.73
N ASP A 491 10.98 34.30 -20.44
CA ASP A 491 11.99 33.76 -21.35
C ASP A 491 13.10 33.01 -20.59
N ASP A 492 13.51 33.51 -19.43
CA ASP A 492 14.49 32.83 -18.56
C ASP A 492 13.94 31.52 -17.99
N VAL A 493 12.69 31.52 -17.51
CA VAL A 493 12.03 30.30 -17.05
C VAL A 493 11.86 29.30 -18.19
N THR A 494 11.50 29.76 -19.39
CA THR A 494 11.36 28.93 -20.59
C THR A 494 12.72 28.35 -21.01
N SER A 495 13.79 29.13 -20.92
CA SER A 495 15.17 28.70 -21.21
C SER A 495 15.67 27.67 -20.20
N ILE A 496 15.39 27.87 -18.90
CA ILE A 496 15.71 26.91 -17.83
C ILE A 496 14.95 25.59 -18.05
N MET A 497 13.67 25.65 -18.39
CA MET A 497 12.84 24.49 -18.68
C MET A 497 13.33 23.72 -19.91
N ASN A 498 13.72 24.40 -20.97
CA ASN A 498 14.27 23.78 -22.18
C ASN A 498 15.65 23.15 -21.93
N ASN A 499 16.48 23.75 -21.07
CA ASN A 499 17.77 23.18 -20.68
C ASN A 499 17.63 21.98 -19.74
N LEU A 500 16.63 21.98 -18.85
CA LEU A 500 16.28 20.82 -18.04
C LEU A 500 15.75 19.68 -18.91
N TYR A 501 14.90 19.97 -19.90
CA TYR A 501 14.38 18.97 -20.84
C TYR A 501 15.50 18.32 -21.67
N LYS A 502 16.50 19.10 -22.11
CA LYS A 502 17.68 18.58 -22.82
C LYS A 502 18.66 17.77 -21.96
N LYS A 503 18.63 17.94 -20.64
CA LYS A 503 19.45 17.16 -19.70
C LYS A 503 18.78 15.86 -19.24
N ILE A 504 17.48 15.75 -19.48
CA ILE A 504 16.67 14.58 -19.15
C ILE A 504 16.58 13.61 -20.36
N GLN A 505 16.83 14.10 -21.58
CA GLN A 505 17.23 13.26 -22.72
C GLN A 505 18.69 12.84 -22.60
#